data_AF-A0A959TIZ7-F1
#
_entry.id   AF-A0A959TIZ7-F1
#
_cell.length_a   1.000
_cell.length_b   1.000
_cell.length_c   1.000
_cell.angle_alpha   90.00
_cell.angle_beta   90.00
_cell.angle_gamma   90.00
#
_symmetry.space_group_name_H-M   'P 1'
#
loop_
_entity.id
_entity.type
_entity.pdbx_description
1 polymer ?
#
loop_
_entity_poly.entity_id
_entity_poly.type
_entity_poly.pdbx_seq_one_letter_code
_entity_poly.pdbx_strand_id
1 'polypeptide(L)' 'MKALLLVFGLFGLLAPHDFFISICTIHHDPEEQRLEITWRITTHDLEHTLEPDAAGPLKLGTEREDPRADSLVAV' A
#
# COMPACT_ATOMS: atom_id res chain seq x y z
N MET A 1 -28.17 -16.61 -27.34
CA MET A 1 -26.69 -16.79 -27.27
C MET A 1 -25.94 -15.47 -27.23
N LYS A 2 -26.15 -14.53 -28.17
CA LYS A 2 -25.46 -13.23 -28.21
C LYS A 2 -25.64 -12.38 -26.94
N ALA A 3 -26.87 -12.33 -26.40
CA ALA A 3 -27.16 -11.61 -25.16
C ALA A 3 -26.44 -12.21 -23.94
N LEU A 4 -26.24 -13.53 -23.90
CA LEU A 4 -25.56 -14.21 -22.79
C LEU A 4 -24.05 -13.87 -22.75
N LEU A 5 -23.43 -13.78 -23.93
CA LEU A 5 -22.03 -13.35 -24.08
C LEU A 5 -21.83 -11.88 -23.68
N LEU A 6 -22.83 -11.04 -23.96
CA LEU A 6 -22.79 -9.62 -23.61
C LEU A 6 -22.90 -9.41 -22.10
N VAL A 7 -23.74 -10.20 -21.42
CA VAL A 7 -23.84 -10.21 -19.95
C VAL A 7 -22.53 -10.70 -19.32
N PHE A 8 -21.92 -11.79 -19.84
CA PHE A 8 -20.63 -12.27 -19.34
C PHE A 8 -19.49 -11.25 -19.52
N GLY A 9 -19.46 -10.55 -20.66
CA GLY A 9 -18.48 -9.48 -20.91
C GLY A 9 -18.64 -8.28 -19.96
N LEU A 10 -19.88 -7.93 -19.60
CA LEU A 10 -20.15 -6.82 -18.67
C LEU A 10 -19.74 -7.14 -17.23
N PHE A 11 -19.94 -8.38 -16.78
CA PHE A 11 -19.55 -8.81 -15.43
C PHE A 11 -18.03 -8.96 -15.26
N GLY A 12 -17.29 -9.27 -16.33
CA GLY A 12 -15.82 -9.33 -16.29
C GLY A 12 -15.14 -7.98 -16.01
N LEU A 13 -15.83 -6.86 -16.25
CA LEU A 13 -15.35 -5.50 -15.96
C LEU A 13 -15.51 -5.10 -14.48
N LEU A 14 -16.24 -5.88 -13.68
CA LEU A 14 -16.48 -5.64 -12.26
C LEU A 14 -15.51 -6.44 -11.37
N ALA A 15 -14.34 -6.81 -11.89
CA ALA A 15 -13.35 -7.50 -11.08
C ALA A 15 -13.02 -6.68 -9.82
N PRO A 16 -12.99 -7.30 -8.63
CA PRO A 16 -12.56 -6.61 -7.42
C PRO A 16 -11.12 -6.14 -7.62
N HIS A 17 -10.89 -4.84 -7.43
CA HIS A 17 -9.57 -4.25 -7.42
C HIS A 17 -9.22 -3.91 -5.98
N ASP A 18 -8.01 -4.26 -5.55
CA ASP A 18 -7.54 -3.92 -4.21
C ASP A 18 -7.37 -2.39 -4.10
N PHE A 19 -7.97 -1.79 -3.08
CA PHE A 19 -7.92 -0.34 -2.88
C PHE A 19 -7.11 0.00 -1.64
N PHE A 20 -5.94 0.62 -1.86
CA PHE A 20 -5.00 1.01 -0.81
C PHE A 20 -5.10 2.52 -0.58
N ILE A 21 -5.33 2.92 0.67
CA ILE A 21 -5.42 4.34 1.06
C ILE A 21 -4.35 4.64 2.10
N SER A 22 -3.43 5.51 1.75
CA SER A 22 -2.48 6.13 2.67
C SER A 22 -3.01 7.50 3.12
N ILE A 23 -2.86 7.84 4.40
CA ILE A 23 -3.27 9.16 4.94
C ILE A 23 -2.03 9.93 5.38
N CYS A 24 -1.80 11.08 4.75
CA CYS A 24 -0.79 12.04 5.19
C CYS A 24 -1.49 13.24 5.84
N THR A 25 -1.14 13.51 7.09
CA THR A 25 -1.63 14.65 7.85
C THR A 25 -0.46 15.59 8.11
N ILE A 26 -0.62 16.84 7.72
CA ILE A 26 0.36 17.89 7.93
C ILE A 26 -0.25 18.92 8.86
N HIS A 27 0.37 19.13 10.01
CA HIS A 27 0.03 20.17 10.96
C HIS A 27 1.16 21.20 11.00
N HIS A 28 0.80 22.48 10.83
CA HIS A 28 1.75 23.59 10.88
C HIS A 28 1.41 24.48 12.06
N ASP A 29 2.37 24.62 12.97
CA ASP A 29 2.33 25.58 14.06
C ASP A 29 3.21 26.80 13.68
N PRO A 30 2.58 27.94 13.32
CA PRO A 30 3.32 29.13 12.90
C PRO A 30 3.99 29.86 14.08
N GLU A 31 3.51 29.69 15.31
CA GLU A 31 4.08 30.35 16.49
C GLU A 31 5.40 29.68 16.90
N GLU A 32 5.42 28.34 16.84
CA GLU A 32 6.62 27.55 17.13
C GLU A 32 7.49 27.27 15.89
N GLN A 33 7.10 27.80 14.72
CA GLN A 33 7.73 27.51 13.42
C GLN A 33 7.94 26.00 13.18
N ARG A 34 6.98 25.19 13.62
CA ARG A 34 7.05 23.74 13.59
C ARG A 34 6.12 23.16 12.52
N LEU A 35 6.64 22.19 11.77
CA LEU A 35 5.85 21.37 10.87
C LEU A 35 5.84 19.94 11.39
N GLU A 36 4.66 19.42 11.68
CA GLU A 36 4.42 18.05 12.08
C GLU A 36 3.80 17.28 10.93
N ILE A 37 4.44 16.21 10.50
CA ILE A 37 3.97 15.36 9.41
C ILE A 37 3.73 13.97 9.99
N THR A 38 2.47 13.53 9.94
CA THR A 38 2.08 12.17 10.30
C THR A 38 1.66 11.44 9.04
N TRP A 39 2.29 10.31 8.75
CA TRP A 39 1.94 9.49 7.61
C TRP A 39 1.52 8.09 8.05
N ARG A 40 0.27 7.73 7.77
CA ARG A 40 -0.23 6.36 7.85
C ARG A 40 -0.17 5.74 6.45
N ILE A 41 0.91 5.02 6.18
CA ILE A 41 1.15 4.32 4.92
C ILE A 41 0.49 2.95 4.90
N THR A 42 0.11 2.48 3.71
CA THR A 42 -0.21 1.07 3.51
C THR A 42 1.07 0.26 3.36
N THR A 43 1.04 -0.96 3.87
CA THR A 43 2.17 -1.89 3.79
C THR A 43 2.58 -2.18 2.35
N HIS A 44 1.62 -2.21 1.42
CA HIS A 44 1.90 -2.48 0.01
C HIS A 44 2.84 -1.43 -0.61
N ASP A 45 2.61 -0.13 -0.32
CA ASP A 45 3.45 0.95 -0.86
C ASP A 45 4.89 0.83 -0.36
N LEU A 46 5.06 0.43 0.91
CA LEU A 46 6.37 0.21 1.52
C LEU A 46 7.08 -1.00 0.92
N GLU A 47 6.37 -2.12 0.78
CA GLU A 47 6.92 -3.32 0.14
C GLU A 47 7.37 -3.06 -1.29
N HIS A 48 6.55 -2.35 -2.08
CA HIS A 48 6.90 -2.01 -3.46
C HIS A 48 8.16 -1.13 -3.54
N THR A 49 8.34 -0.21 -2.58
CA THR A 49 9.54 0.63 -2.52
C THR A 49 10.79 -0.18 -2.17
N LEU A 50 10.64 -1.21 -1.33
CA LEU A 50 11.74 -2.06 -0.86
C LEU A 50 12.01 -3.28 -1.76
N GLU A 51 11.14 -3.59 -2.72
CA GLU A 51 11.29 -4.71 -3.68
C GLU A 51 12.69 -4.82 -4.31
N PRO A 52 13.34 -3.71 -4.73
CA PRO A 52 14.68 -3.78 -5.32
C PRO A 52 15.75 -4.37 -4.38
N ASP A 53 15.61 -4.12 -3.07
CA ASP A 53 16.60 -4.50 -2.05
C ASP A 53 16.19 -5.76 -1.27
N ALA A 54 14.90 -6.09 -1.22
CA ALA A 54 14.35 -7.17 -0.42
C ALA A 54 14.60 -8.59 -1.00
N ALA A 55 15.00 -8.69 -2.27
CA ALA A 55 15.16 -9.96 -3.00
C ALA A 55 13.92 -10.88 -2.91
N GLY A 56 12.73 -10.30 -2.74
CA GLY A 56 11.46 -11.01 -2.57
C GLY A 56 10.46 -10.24 -1.70
N PRO A 57 9.19 -10.69 -1.64
CA PRO A 57 8.15 -10.04 -0.86
C PRO A 57 8.40 -10.18 0.65
N LEU A 58 8.40 -9.05 1.37
CA LEU A 58 8.66 -8.99 2.81
C LEU A 58 7.47 -9.42 3.66
N LYS A 59 6.24 -9.35 3.14
CA LYS A 59 4.99 -9.74 3.85
C LYS A 59 4.84 -9.06 5.21
N LEU A 60 5.20 -7.78 5.26
CA LEU A 60 5.16 -6.90 6.42
C LEU A 60 3.77 -6.91 7.07
N GLY A 61 3.72 -6.90 8.40
CA GLY A 61 2.50 -6.91 9.19
C GLY A 61 1.72 -8.23 9.16
N THR A 62 2.31 -9.33 8.68
CA THR A 62 1.66 -10.65 8.63
C THR A 62 2.43 -11.70 9.44
N GLU A 63 1.80 -12.85 9.72
CA GLU A 63 2.48 -13.99 10.37
C GLU A 63 3.66 -14.56 9.55
N ARG A 64 3.80 -14.16 8.28
CA ARG A 64 4.83 -14.63 7.35
C ARG A 64 5.84 -13.55 7.01
N GLU A 65 5.90 -12.50 7.82
CA GLU A 65 6.86 -11.41 7.65
C GLU A 65 8.30 -11.94 7.60
N ASP A 66 9.06 -11.48 6.61
CA ASP A 66 10.45 -11.87 6.42
C ASP A 66 11.29 -11.32 7.58
N PRO A 67 12.10 -12.13 8.27
CA PRO A 67 12.92 -11.68 9.40
C PRO A 67 13.90 -10.56 9.06
N ARG A 68 14.19 -10.33 7.77
CA ARG A 68 15.04 -9.23 7.30
C ARG A 68 14.30 -7.90 7.20
N ALA A 69 12.97 -7.89 7.29
CA ALA A 69 12.12 -6.71 7.21
C ALA A 69 12.63 -5.57 8.09
N ASP A 70 12.87 -5.86 9.38
CA ASP A 70 13.35 -4.88 10.35
C ASP A 70 14.65 -4.19 9.90
N SER A 71 15.57 -4.95 9.29
CA SER A 71 16.86 -4.41 8.83
C SER A 71 16.75 -3.54 7.57
N LEU A 72 15.67 -3.68 6.81
CA LEU A 72 15.43 -2.94 5.57
C LEU A 72 14.54 -1.72 5.80
N VAL A 73 13.66 -1.77 6.81
CA VAL A 73 12.73 -0.68 7.19
C VAL A 73 13.37 0.29 8.19
N ALA A 74 14.42 -0.13 8.91
CA ALA A 74 15.05 0.70 9.94
C ALA A 74 15.58 2.05 9.37
N VAL A 75 15.07 3.13 9.96
CA VAL A 75 15.49 4.53 9.81
C VAL A 75 16.63 4.85 10.77
#